data_AF-A0A5K4F8G0-F1
#
_entry.id   AF-A0A5K4F8G0-F1
#
_cell.length_a   1.000
_cell.length_b   1.000
_cell.length_c   1.000
_cell.angle_alpha   90.00
_cell.angle_beta   90.00
_cell.angle_gamma   90.00
#
_symmetry.space_group_name_H-M   'P 1'
#
loop_
_entity.id
_entity.type
_entity.pdbx_description
1 polymer ?
#
loop_
_entity_poly.entity_id
_entity_poly.type
_entity_poly.pdbx_seq_one_letter_code
_entity_poly.pdbx_strand_id
1 'polypeptide(L)'
;MVCLVWFHVAALLLLLHTSTQTDVESNQLEDLKAEISYSEEQMDLYAKKINASDSEMQSLRDKITKADPQKMKNIDRYTTCRSEYWISLTATQFLSDIQNLQNVYKMEFPNVNYDSSSLEACIMKNAESSKNMQSKDGNCNMLIPYNTFNVRRINRQIKLKYIRDKDLYIESFKHSYLSKILEVLKFQVTTKTK
;
A
#
# COMPACT_ATOMS: atom_id res chain seq x y z
N MET A 1 -46.23 -49.39 10.09
CA MET A 1 -45.22 -49.13 9.04
C MET A 1 -45.26 -47.66 8.62
N VAL A 2 -44.70 -46.73 9.39
CA VAL A 2 -44.36 -45.38 8.90
C VAL A 2 -43.20 -44.83 9.75
N CYS A 3 -41.98 -45.31 9.51
CA CYS A 3 -40.75 -44.68 10.08
C CYS A 3 -39.76 -44.24 8.99
N LEU A 4 -40.15 -44.22 7.71
CA LEU A 4 -39.24 -43.93 6.60
C LEU A 4 -39.33 -42.49 6.05
N VAL A 5 -40.15 -41.60 6.62
CA VAL A 5 -40.24 -40.22 6.12
C VAL A 5 -39.21 -39.27 6.78
N TRP A 6 -38.64 -39.64 7.94
CA TRP A 6 -37.70 -38.76 8.64
C TRP A 6 -36.26 -38.76 8.11
N PHE A 7 -35.81 -39.85 7.48
CA PHE A 7 -34.44 -39.92 6.95
C PHE A 7 -34.24 -39.06 5.68
N HIS A 8 -35.27 -38.86 4.86
CA HIS A 8 -35.13 -38.05 3.65
C HIS A 8 -35.09 -36.54 3.93
N VAL A 9 -35.79 -36.05 4.95
CA VAL A 9 -35.77 -34.61 5.29
C VAL A 9 -34.42 -34.19 5.87
N ALA A 10 -33.81 -35.03 6.71
CA ALA A 10 -32.49 -34.74 7.29
C ALA A 10 -31.37 -34.75 6.22
N ALA A 11 -31.42 -35.70 5.28
CA ALA A 11 -30.45 -35.75 4.17
C ALA A 11 -30.60 -34.55 3.22
N LEU A 12 -31.83 -34.13 2.91
CA LEU A 12 -32.09 -32.93 2.10
C LEU A 12 -31.64 -31.64 2.80
N LEU A 13 -31.84 -31.52 4.11
CA LEU A 13 -31.35 -30.36 4.88
C LEU A 13 -29.83 -30.31 4.94
N LEU A 14 -29.14 -31.44 5.08
CA LEU A 14 -27.67 -31.51 5.02
C LEU A 14 -27.13 -31.18 3.61
N LEU A 15 -27.81 -31.63 2.55
CA LEU A 15 -27.47 -31.28 1.16
C LEU A 15 -27.72 -29.78 0.87
N LEU A 16 -28.79 -29.20 1.38
CA LEU A 16 -29.08 -27.77 1.26
C LEU A 16 -28.06 -26.92 2.06
N HIS A 17 -27.68 -27.35 3.27
CA HIS A 17 -26.68 -26.63 4.07
C HIS A 17 -25.28 -26.70 3.45
N THR A 18 -24.90 -27.84 2.85
CA THR A 18 -23.60 -27.98 2.18
C THR A 18 -23.56 -27.23 0.86
N SER A 19 -24.62 -27.29 0.04
CA SER A 19 -24.69 -26.55 -1.24
C SER A 19 -24.65 -25.03 -1.05
N THR A 20 -25.41 -24.50 -0.09
CA THR A 20 -25.41 -23.06 0.21
C THR A 20 -24.07 -22.61 0.80
N GLN A 21 -23.41 -23.44 1.60
CA GLN A 21 -22.07 -23.14 2.11
C GLN A 21 -21.02 -23.14 0.98
N THR A 22 -21.08 -24.07 0.03
CA THR A 22 -20.16 -24.07 -1.12
C THR A 22 -20.37 -22.87 -2.05
N ASP A 23 -21.61 -22.43 -2.28
CA ASP A 23 -21.90 -21.28 -3.14
C ASP A 23 -21.42 -19.97 -2.50
N VAL A 24 -21.59 -19.79 -1.19
CA VAL A 24 -21.07 -18.63 -0.45
C VAL A 24 -19.55 -18.60 -0.45
N GLU A 25 -18.89 -19.74 -0.19
CA GLU A 25 -17.43 -19.84 -0.22
C GLU A 25 -16.86 -19.60 -1.64
N SER A 26 -17.57 -20.04 -2.69
CA SER A 26 -17.18 -19.80 -4.08
C SER A 26 -17.27 -18.32 -4.46
N ASN A 27 -18.33 -17.61 -4.06
CA ASN A 27 -18.47 -16.18 -4.37
C ASN A 27 -17.41 -15.34 -3.64
N GLN A 28 -17.16 -15.63 -2.35
CA GLN A 28 -16.09 -14.99 -1.59
C GLN A 28 -14.71 -15.19 -2.23
N LEU A 29 -14.46 -16.37 -2.80
CA LEU A 29 -13.20 -16.67 -3.47
C LEU A 29 -13.02 -15.84 -4.75
N GLU A 30 -14.07 -15.65 -5.54
CA GLU A 30 -14.03 -14.84 -6.76
C GLU A 30 -13.90 -13.34 -6.45
N ASP A 31 -14.63 -12.84 -5.46
CA ASP A 31 -14.52 -11.44 -5.01
C ASP A 31 -13.08 -11.13 -4.54
N LEU A 32 -12.47 -12.04 -3.77
CA LEU A 32 -11.10 -11.89 -3.29
C LEU A 32 -10.08 -11.90 -4.44
N LYS A 33 -10.26 -12.76 -5.44
CA LYS A 33 -9.41 -12.77 -6.65
C LYS A 33 -9.53 -11.46 -7.43
N ALA A 34 -10.74 -10.92 -7.53
CA ALA A 34 -10.98 -9.64 -8.19
C ALA A 34 -10.29 -8.49 -7.44
N GLU A 35 -10.36 -8.46 -6.11
CA GLU A 35 -9.69 -7.44 -5.29
C GLU A 35 -8.16 -7.53 -5.38
N ILE A 36 -7.60 -8.75 -5.38
CA ILE A 36 -6.17 -8.97 -5.61
C ILE A 36 -5.77 -8.44 -6.98
N SER A 37 -6.49 -8.80 -8.04
CA SER A 37 -6.20 -8.35 -9.41
C SER A 37 -6.27 -6.82 -9.51
N TYR A 38 -7.27 -6.20 -8.88
CA TYR A 38 -7.39 -4.74 -8.81
C TYR A 38 -6.18 -4.10 -8.11
N SER A 39 -5.72 -4.66 -6.98
CA SER A 39 -4.54 -4.15 -6.28
C SER A 39 -3.26 -4.25 -7.13
N GLU A 40 -3.11 -5.30 -7.94
CA GLU A 40 -2.00 -5.43 -8.92
C GLU A 40 -2.04 -4.32 -9.96
N GLU A 41 -3.22 -4.05 -10.54
CA GLU A 41 -3.39 -2.96 -11.51
C GLU A 41 -3.07 -1.58 -10.89
N GLN A 42 -3.48 -1.36 -9.64
CA GLN A 42 -3.16 -0.11 -8.93
C GLN A 42 -1.65 0.02 -8.67
N MET A 43 -0.98 -1.04 -8.22
CA MET A 43 0.48 -1.04 -8.01
C MET A 43 1.21 -0.67 -9.31
N ASP A 44 0.83 -1.28 -10.43
CA ASP A 44 1.39 -0.97 -11.75
C ASP A 44 1.16 0.49 -12.17
N LEU A 45 -0.04 1.01 -11.91
CA LEU A 45 -0.38 2.40 -12.19
C LEU A 45 0.48 3.37 -11.36
N TYR A 46 0.67 3.10 -10.07
CA TYR A 46 1.50 3.93 -9.21
C TYR A 46 2.97 3.87 -9.61
N ALA A 47 3.50 2.68 -9.91
CA ALA A 47 4.88 2.51 -10.39
C ALA A 47 5.14 3.34 -11.67
N LYS A 48 4.21 3.30 -12.64
CA LYS A 48 4.28 4.12 -13.87
C LYS A 48 4.29 5.63 -13.54
N LYS A 49 3.43 6.07 -12.62
CA LYS A 49 3.37 7.49 -12.20
C LYS A 49 4.63 7.91 -11.45
N ILE A 50 5.25 7.04 -10.65
CA ILE A 50 6.52 7.31 -9.96
C ILE A 50 7.65 7.50 -10.99
N ASN A 51 7.77 6.59 -11.94
CA ASN A 51 8.76 6.67 -13.03
C ASN A 51 8.60 7.95 -13.87
N ALA A 52 7.35 8.37 -14.13
CA ALA A 52 7.08 9.64 -14.81
C ALA A 52 7.55 10.85 -14.01
N SER A 53 7.36 10.86 -12.68
CA SER A 53 7.89 11.93 -11.83
C SER A 53 9.41 11.94 -11.77
N ASP A 54 10.05 10.77 -11.71
CA ASP A 54 11.52 10.68 -11.76
C ASP A 54 12.08 11.21 -13.08
N SER A 55 11.44 10.86 -14.20
CA SER A 55 11.80 11.37 -15.52
C SER A 55 11.64 12.90 -15.61
N GLU A 56 10.53 13.44 -15.09
CA GLU A 56 10.32 14.90 -15.07
C GLU A 56 11.33 15.60 -14.16
N MET A 57 11.63 15.04 -12.97
CA MET A 57 12.65 15.58 -12.08
C MET A 57 14.02 15.58 -12.75
N GLN A 58 14.39 14.51 -13.45
CA GLN A 58 15.66 14.44 -14.17
C GLN A 58 15.73 15.50 -15.27
N SER A 59 14.69 15.64 -16.09
CA SER A 59 14.63 16.69 -17.12
C SER A 59 14.76 18.11 -16.53
N LEU A 60 14.13 18.36 -15.37
CA LEU A 60 14.27 19.63 -14.67
C LEU A 60 15.69 19.83 -14.13
N ARG A 61 16.31 18.79 -13.54
CA ARG A 61 17.72 18.82 -13.10
C ARG A 61 18.65 19.18 -14.24
N ASP A 62 18.48 18.56 -15.42
CA ASP A 62 19.36 18.79 -16.56
C ASP A 62 19.25 20.23 -17.07
N LYS A 63 18.03 20.76 -17.21
CA LYS A 63 17.78 22.16 -17.60
C LYS A 63 18.39 23.14 -16.63
N ILE A 64 18.24 22.85 -15.34
CA ILE A 64 18.74 23.65 -14.24
C ILE A 64 20.28 23.65 -14.19
N THR A 65 20.89 22.47 -14.25
CA THR A 65 22.34 22.28 -14.19
C THR A 65 23.01 22.93 -15.40
N LYS A 66 22.40 22.83 -16.59
CA LYS A 66 22.88 23.51 -17.80
C LYS A 66 22.82 25.04 -17.67
N ALA A 67 21.78 25.58 -17.04
CA ALA A 67 21.59 27.02 -16.91
C ALA A 67 22.50 27.65 -15.84
N ASP A 68 22.73 26.97 -14.72
CA ASP A 68 23.57 27.47 -13.62
C ASP A 68 24.16 26.31 -12.79
N PRO A 69 25.30 25.73 -13.22
CA PRO A 69 25.90 24.59 -12.53
C PRO A 69 26.26 24.90 -11.07
N GLN A 70 26.78 26.10 -10.80
CA GLN A 70 27.30 26.46 -9.48
C GLN A 70 26.19 26.62 -8.45
N LYS A 71 25.07 27.24 -8.83
CA LYS A 71 23.91 27.33 -7.94
C LYS A 71 23.34 25.96 -7.62
N MET A 72 23.53 24.98 -8.49
CA MET A 72 22.81 23.70 -8.47
C MET A 72 23.65 22.53 -7.98
N LYS A 73 24.90 22.77 -7.56
CA LYS A 73 25.78 21.77 -6.96
C LYS A 73 25.17 20.99 -5.79
N ASN A 74 24.13 21.54 -5.14
CA ASN A 74 23.44 20.92 -4.01
C ASN A 74 22.08 20.28 -4.38
N ILE A 75 21.69 20.20 -5.66
CA ILE A 75 20.33 19.77 -6.05
C ILE A 75 19.99 18.34 -5.61
N ASP A 76 20.97 17.45 -5.58
CA ASP A 76 20.78 16.08 -5.11
C ASP A 76 20.56 16.06 -3.60
N ARG A 77 21.44 16.74 -2.84
CA ARG A 77 21.28 16.91 -1.38
C ARG A 77 19.94 17.56 -1.03
N TYR A 78 19.54 18.58 -1.79
CA TYR A 78 18.26 19.26 -1.62
C TYR A 78 17.10 18.30 -1.84
N THR A 79 17.16 17.50 -2.90
CA THR A 79 16.10 16.54 -3.22
C THR A 79 16.02 15.45 -2.16
N THR A 80 17.13 14.85 -1.75
CA THR A 80 17.16 13.88 -0.66
C THR A 80 16.57 14.47 0.62
N CYS A 81 17.01 15.67 1.02
CA CYS A 81 16.48 16.37 2.19
C CYS A 81 14.96 16.59 2.09
N ARG A 82 14.47 17.03 0.92
CA ARG A 82 13.04 17.25 0.68
C ARG A 82 12.24 15.95 0.70
N SER A 83 12.79 14.86 0.15
CA SER A 83 12.17 13.54 0.21
C SER A 83 12.05 13.05 1.66
N GLU A 84 13.13 13.16 2.45
CA GLU A 84 13.12 12.81 3.88
C GLU A 84 12.13 13.67 4.68
N TYR A 85 12.04 14.96 4.37
CA TYR A 85 11.05 15.85 4.96
C TYR A 85 9.62 15.36 4.67
N TRP A 86 9.29 15.05 3.41
CA TRP A 86 7.95 14.56 3.08
C TRP A 86 7.67 13.20 3.72
N ILE A 87 8.62 12.25 3.70
CA ILE A 87 8.53 10.96 4.38
C ILE A 87 8.18 11.14 5.85
N SER A 88 8.92 12.00 6.55
CA SER A 88 8.70 12.24 7.97
C SER A 88 7.33 12.90 8.24
N LEU A 89 6.83 13.78 7.37
CA LEU A 89 5.59 14.55 7.61
C LEU A 89 4.35 13.67 7.65
N THR A 90 4.39 12.58 6.91
CA THR A 90 3.23 11.74 6.61
C THR A 90 3.40 10.32 7.14
N ALA A 91 4.57 9.97 7.70
CA ALA A 91 4.81 8.64 8.27
C ALA A 91 3.78 8.26 9.34
N THR A 92 3.35 9.19 10.19
CA THR A 92 2.30 8.95 11.19
C THR A 92 0.95 8.63 10.54
N GLN A 93 0.57 9.39 9.51
CA GLN A 93 -0.67 9.12 8.77
C GLN A 93 -0.59 7.77 8.06
N PHE A 94 0.55 7.48 7.43
CA PHE A 94 0.77 6.22 6.73
C PHE A 94 0.71 5.02 7.69
N LEU A 95 1.29 5.13 8.90
CA LEU A 95 1.16 4.10 9.93
C LEU A 95 -0.30 3.86 10.31
N SER A 96 -1.06 4.93 10.52
CA SER A 96 -2.49 4.86 10.82
C SER A 96 -3.28 4.18 9.70
N ASP A 97 -3.01 4.53 8.44
CA ASP A 97 -3.67 3.94 7.27
C ASP A 97 -3.43 2.40 7.23
N ILE A 98 -2.19 1.96 7.45
CA ILE A 98 -1.83 0.52 7.48
C ILE A 98 -2.48 -0.20 8.66
N GLN A 99 -2.44 0.37 9.87
CA GLN A 99 -3.05 -0.23 11.06
C GLN A 99 -4.57 -0.35 10.93
N ASN A 100 -5.23 0.65 10.34
CA ASN A 100 -6.66 0.61 10.09
C ASN A 100 -7.02 -0.50 9.09
N LEU A 101 -6.29 -0.62 7.98
CA LEU A 101 -6.48 -1.71 7.01
C LEU A 101 -6.25 -3.08 7.64
N GLN A 102 -5.19 -3.22 8.44
CA GLN A 102 -4.90 -4.45 9.15
C GLN A 102 -6.03 -4.84 10.11
N ASN A 103 -6.60 -3.88 10.83
CA ASN A 103 -7.71 -4.13 11.75
C ASN A 103 -8.98 -4.58 11.01
N VAL A 104 -9.29 -3.96 9.85
CA VAL A 104 -10.40 -4.40 8.99
C VAL A 104 -10.21 -5.86 8.58
N TYR A 105 -9.05 -6.20 8.00
CA TYR A 105 -8.80 -7.57 7.56
C TYR A 105 -8.73 -8.58 8.71
N LYS A 106 -8.22 -8.21 9.88
CA LYS A 106 -8.26 -9.07 11.09
C LYS A 106 -9.69 -9.31 11.57
N MET A 107 -10.57 -8.32 11.48
CA MET A 107 -11.98 -8.47 11.88
C MET A 107 -12.74 -9.37 10.91
N GLU A 108 -12.53 -9.20 9.61
CA GLU A 108 -13.21 -9.98 8.57
C GLU A 108 -12.64 -11.41 8.46
N PHE A 109 -11.34 -11.57 8.66
CA PHE A 109 -10.62 -12.83 8.53
C PHE A 109 -9.79 -13.16 9.78
N PRO A 110 -10.43 -13.42 10.93
CA PRO A 110 -9.74 -13.60 12.22
C PRO A 110 -8.81 -14.82 12.28
N ASN A 111 -8.99 -15.79 11.37
CA ASN A 111 -8.15 -16.97 11.26
C ASN A 111 -6.89 -16.76 10.41
N VAL A 112 -6.71 -15.57 9.83
CA VAL A 112 -5.56 -15.23 9.00
C VAL A 112 -4.52 -14.52 9.86
N ASN A 113 -3.42 -15.22 10.14
CA ASN A 113 -2.26 -14.62 10.79
C ASN A 113 -1.38 -13.93 9.73
N TYR A 114 -1.30 -12.60 9.80
CA TYR A 114 -0.46 -11.78 8.93
C TYR A 114 0.53 -10.97 9.77
N ASP A 115 1.82 -11.18 9.52
CA ASP A 115 2.90 -10.48 10.19
C ASP A 115 3.28 -9.19 9.43
N SER A 116 2.87 -8.05 9.97
CA SER A 116 3.21 -6.70 9.49
C SER A 116 4.33 -6.04 10.29
N SER A 117 4.94 -6.72 11.26
CA SER A 117 5.86 -6.11 12.23
C SER A 117 7.04 -5.40 11.59
N SER A 118 7.62 -6.00 10.54
CA SER A 118 8.75 -5.42 9.80
C SER A 118 8.36 -4.14 9.03
N LEU A 119 7.15 -4.12 8.45
CA LEU A 119 6.62 -2.94 7.77
C LEU A 119 6.34 -1.82 8.79
N GLU A 120 5.68 -2.15 9.90
CA GLU A 120 5.39 -1.20 10.98
C GLU A 120 6.67 -0.61 11.57
N ALA A 121 7.69 -1.43 11.83
CA ALA A 121 8.98 -0.97 12.33
C ALA A 121 9.66 0.02 11.36
N CYS A 122 9.58 -0.25 10.04
CA CYS A 122 10.10 0.66 9.02
C CYS A 122 9.38 2.02 9.04
N ILE A 123 8.04 2.01 9.13
CA ILE A 123 7.24 3.23 9.17
C ILE A 123 7.48 4.00 10.48
N MET A 124 7.55 3.31 11.62
CA MET A 124 7.84 3.92 12.92
C MET A 124 9.19 4.63 12.94
N LYS A 125 10.24 4.01 12.38
CA LYS A 125 11.56 4.66 12.26
C LYS A 125 11.50 5.98 11.47
N ASN A 126 10.70 6.01 10.41
CA ASN A 126 10.47 7.23 9.63
C ASN A 126 9.64 8.27 10.39
N ALA A 127 8.65 7.82 11.18
CA ALA A 127 7.84 8.67 12.04
C ALA A 127 8.64 9.27 13.20
N GLU A 128 9.55 8.52 13.83
CA GLU A 128 10.42 9.05 14.88
C GLU A 128 11.38 10.12 14.33
N SER A 129 11.88 9.91 13.13
CA SER A 129 12.70 10.88 12.39
C SER A 129 11.96 12.18 12.07
N SER A 130 10.64 12.23 12.27
CA SER A 130 9.80 13.43 12.09
C SER A 130 9.80 14.38 13.28
N LYS A 131 10.20 13.98 14.48
CA LYS A 131 10.10 14.88 15.65
C LYS A 131 10.84 16.22 15.49
N ASN A 132 11.79 16.30 14.56
CA ASN A 132 12.56 17.49 14.22
C ASN A 132 12.20 18.12 12.83
N MET A 133 10.95 18.07 12.38
CA MET A 133 10.57 18.51 11.02
C MET A 133 10.87 19.98 10.73
N GLN A 134 10.60 20.88 11.69
CA GLN A 134 10.77 22.32 11.48
C GLN A 134 12.24 22.67 11.19
N SER A 135 13.18 22.03 11.88
CA SER A 135 14.60 22.20 11.59
C SER A 135 14.98 21.57 10.25
N LYS A 136 14.39 20.42 9.88
CA LYS A 136 14.62 19.79 8.56
C LYS A 136 14.18 20.69 7.39
N ASP A 137 13.00 21.31 7.42
CA ASP A 137 12.54 22.16 6.31
C ASP A 137 13.48 23.37 6.11
N GLY A 138 13.84 24.04 7.20
CA GLY A 138 14.83 25.12 7.19
C GLY A 138 16.17 24.66 6.63
N ASN A 139 16.65 23.49 7.05
CA ASN A 139 17.89 22.89 6.56
C ASN A 139 17.85 22.59 5.06
N CYS A 140 16.73 22.08 4.54
CA CYS A 140 16.59 21.84 3.11
C CYS A 140 16.66 23.16 2.32
N ASN A 141 16.01 24.22 2.80
CA ASN A 141 16.03 25.54 2.14
C ASN A 141 17.43 26.17 2.11
N MET A 142 18.31 25.86 3.07
CA MET A 142 19.70 26.33 3.03
C MET A 142 20.53 25.70 1.90
N LEU A 143 20.15 24.51 1.40
CA LEU A 143 20.86 23.83 0.31
C LEU A 143 20.61 24.52 -1.04
N ILE A 144 19.39 25.03 -1.26
CA ILE A 144 18.98 25.85 -2.41
C ILE A 144 18.18 27.04 -1.86
N PRO A 145 18.82 28.18 -1.56
CA PRO A 145 18.16 29.31 -0.92
C PRO A 145 17.25 30.12 -1.85
N TYR A 146 17.25 29.83 -3.16
CA TYR A 146 16.49 30.58 -4.15
C TYR A 146 15.30 29.78 -4.70
N ASN A 147 14.18 30.47 -4.90
CA ASN A 147 12.91 29.85 -5.31
C ASN A 147 12.63 30.07 -6.81
N THR A 148 13.36 29.37 -7.68
CA THR A 148 13.12 29.47 -9.14
C THR A 148 11.92 28.63 -9.58
N PHE A 149 11.37 28.93 -10.77
CA PHE A 149 10.29 28.14 -11.35
C PHE A 149 10.63 26.64 -11.42
N ASN A 150 11.83 26.29 -11.87
CA ASN A 150 12.23 24.88 -12.00
C ASN A 150 12.42 24.21 -10.62
N VAL A 151 12.98 24.92 -9.62
CA VAL A 151 13.09 24.40 -8.24
C VAL A 151 11.70 24.14 -7.64
N ARG A 152 10.73 25.04 -7.86
CA ARG A 152 9.33 24.83 -7.44
C ARG A 152 8.72 23.58 -8.08
N ARG A 153 9.00 23.36 -9.37
CA ARG A 153 8.53 22.16 -10.07
C ARG A 153 9.18 20.89 -9.53
N ILE A 154 10.49 20.89 -9.26
CA ILE A 154 11.16 19.75 -8.60
C ILE A 154 10.51 19.45 -7.26
N ASN A 155 10.29 20.47 -6.40
CA ASN A 155 9.65 20.26 -5.11
C ASN A 155 8.22 19.70 -5.25
N ARG A 156 7.45 20.16 -6.25
CA ARG A 156 6.14 19.57 -6.58
C ARG A 156 6.26 18.10 -6.99
N GLN A 157 7.24 17.75 -7.82
CA GLN A 157 7.44 16.37 -8.25
C GLN A 157 7.89 15.47 -7.11
N ILE A 158 8.74 15.95 -6.19
CA ILE A 158 9.12 15.22 -4.98
C ILE A 158 7.88 14.92 -4.14
N LYS A 159 7.03 15.93 -3.89
CA LYS A 159 5.77 15.74 -3.13
C LYS A 159 4.85 14.72 -3.82
N LEU A 160 4.66 14.83 -5.14
CA LEU A 160 3.81 13.93 -5.90
C LEU A 160 4.35 12.50 -5.92
N LYS A 161 5.66 12.33 -6.13
CA LYS A 161 6.33 11.03 -6.05
C LYS A 161 6.08 10.40 -4.69
N TYR A 162 6.29 11.15 -3.62
CA TYR A 162 6.09 10.64 -2.27
C TYR A 162 4.64 10.18 -2.01
N ILE A 163 3.64 10.98 -2.41
CA ILE A 163 2.22 10.59 -2.27
C ILE A 163 1.96 9.27 -3.01
N ARG A 164 2.53 9.10 -4.21
CA ARG A 164 2.37 7.88 -5.01
C ARG A 164 3.13 6.70 -4.43
N ASP A 165 4.32 6.91 -3.88
CA ASP A 165 5.06 5.87 -3.16
C ASP A 165 4.22 5.37 -1.97
N LYS A 166 3.63 6.29 -1.20
CA LYS A 166 2.71 5.93 -0.10
C LYS A 166 1.55 5.06 -0.59
N ASP A 167 0.86 5.50 -1.63
CA ASP A 167 -0.28 4.76 -2.18
C ASP A 167 0.15 3.40 -2.74
N LEU A 168 1.32 3.31 -3.41
CA LEU A 168 1.91 2.06 -3.87
C LEU A 168 2.16 1.09 -2.70
N TYR A 169 2.72 1.57 -1.59
CA TYR A 169 2.94 0.72 -0.41
C TYR A 169 1.63 0.25 0.22
N ILE A 170 0.59 1.10 0.25
CA ILE A 170 -0.74 0.71 0.74
C ILE A 170 -1.31 -0.42 -0.13
N GLU A 171 -1.26 -0.27 -1.45
CA GLU A 171 -1.76 -1.31 -2.37
C GLU A 171 -0.93 -2.60 -2.30
N SER A 172 0.40 -2.49 -2.13
CA SER A 172 1.26 -3.64 -1.90
C SER A 172 0.94 -4.38 -0.60
N PHE A 173 0.63 -3.64 0.48
CA PHE A 173 0.17 -4.23 1.73
C PHE A 173 -1.17 -4.96 1.55
N LYS A 174 -2.15 -4.33 0.89
CA LYS A 174 -3.45 -4.96 0.58
C LYS A 174 -3.25 -6.24 -0.22
N HIS A 175 -2.51 -6.17 -1.33
CA HIS A 175 -2.21 -7.31 -2.19
C HIS A 175 -1.64 -8.48 -1.39
N SER A 176 -0.64 -8.22 -0.55
CA SER A 176 0.02 -9.25 0.26
C SER A 176 -0.95 -9.87 1.29
N TYR A 177 -1.74 -9.04 1.97
CA TYR A 177 -2.71 -9.52 2.96
C TYR A 177 -3.83 -10.34 2.30
N LEU A 178 -4.44 -9.82 1.23
CA LEU A 178 -5.49 -10.49 0.47
C LEU A 178 -5.00 -11.82 -0.12
N SER A 179 -3.77 -11.84 -0.64
CA SER A 179 -3.12 -13.08 -1.10
C SER A 179 -2.98 -14.11 0.02
N LYS A 180 -2.67 -13.66 1.25
CA LYS A 180 -2.61 -14.55 2.41
C LYS A 180 -3.99 -15.09 2.81
N ILE A 181 -5.03 -14.25 2.75
CA ILE A 181 -6.42 -14.68 2.96
C ILE A 181 -6.79 -15.75 1.93
N LEU A 182 -6.45 -15.53 0.65
CA LEU A 182 -6.75 -16.44 -0.44
C LEU A 182 -6.09 -17.81 -0.24
N GLU A 183 -4.85 -17.84 0.24
CA GLU A 183 -4.14 -19.08 0.59
C GLU A 183 -4.88 -19.88 1.66
N VAL A 184 -5.32 -19.21 2.74
CA VAL A 184 -6.05 -19.84 3.85
C VAL A 184 -7.41 -20.39 3.39
N LEU A 185 -8.17 -19.61 2.61
CA LEU A 185 -9.47 -20.05 2.10
C LEU A 185 -9.35 -21.25 1.15
N LYS A 186 -8.35 -21.25 0.24
CA LYS A 186 -8.08 -22.40 -0.64
C LYS A 186 -7.77 -23.66 0.16
N PHE A 187 -6.98 -23.54 1.23
CA PHE A 187 -6.68 -24.67 2.10
C PHE A 187 -7.96 -25.22 2.75
N GLN A 188 -8.82 -24.35 3.29
CA GLN A 188 -10.09 -24.76 3.90
C GLN A 188 -11.01 -25.51 2.93
N VAL A 189 -11.22 -24.98 1.73
CA VAL A 189 -12.05 -25.62 0.68
C VAL A 189 -11.47 -27.00 0.29
N THR A 190 -10.15 -27.11 0.15
CA THR A 190 -9.48 -28.37 -0.19
C THR A 190 -9.57 -29.42 0.93
N THR A 191 -9.59 -28.99 2.20
CA THR A 191 -9.73 -29.91 3.34
C THR A 191 -11.16 -30.38 3.57
N LYS A 192 -12.18 -29.59 3.22
CA LYS A 192 -13.60 -29.98 3.34
C LYS A 192 -14.07 -30.93 2.24
N THR A 193 -13.38 -30.96 1.11
CA THR A 193 -13.73 -31.79 -0.06
C THR A 193 -13.07 -33.18 -0.05
N LYS A 194 -12.23 -33.47 0.95
CA LYS A 194 -11.67 -34.81 1.21
C LYS A 194 -12.47 -35.53 2.29
#